data_AF-A0A132N3C3-F1
#
_entry.id   AF-A0A132N3C3-F1
#
_cell.length_a   1.000
_cell.length_b   1.000
_cell.length_c   1.000
_cell.angle_alpha   90.00
_cell.angle_beta   90.00
_cell.angle_gamma   90.00
#
_symmetry.space_group_name_H-M   'P 1'
#
loop_
_entity.id
_entity.type
_entity.pdbx_description
1 polymer ?
#
loop_
_entity_poly.entity_id
_entity_poly.type
_entity_poly.pdbx_seq_one_letter_code
_entity_poly.pdbx_strand_id
1 'polypeptide(L)' 'TDWMATVLAADLPEPHSFSTGLRRDRHAVTAGLTLPWSFGPVEGHINRIKMLKRQMYGRANPDLLRTRVLLAD' A
#
# COMPACT_ATOMS: atom_id res chain seq x y z
N THR A 1 -5.30 -12.55 17.91
CA THR A 1 -6.21 -11.39 17.73
C THR A 1 -6.49 -10.66 19.03
N ASP A 2 -6.34 -11.35 20.17
CA ASP A 2 -6.52 -10.80 21.52
C ASP A 2 -5.80 -9.45 21.75
N TRP A 3 -4.55 -9.33 21.33
CA TRP A 3 -3.77 -8.09 21.48
C TRP A 3 -4.39 -6.87 20.79
N MET A 4 -5.08 -7.02 19.65
CA MET A 4 -5.73 -5.89 18.97
C MET A 4 -6.94 -5.40 19.77
N ALA A 5 -7.66 -6.31 20.42
CA ALA A 5 -8.76 -5.95 21.32
C ALA A 5 -8.22 -5.23 22.56
N THR A 6 -7.12 -5.71 23.14
CA THR A 6 -6.42 -5.05 24.26
C THR A 6 -5.97 -3.64 23.90
N VAL A 7 -5.37 -3.45 22.72
CA VAL A 7 -4.90 -2.13 22.25
C VAL A 7 -6.06 -1.17 22.05
N LEU A 8 -7.18 -1.62 21.49
CA LEU A 8 -8.36 -0.77 21.27
C LEU A 8 -9.11 -0.45 22.56
N ALA A 9 -9.04 -1.34 23.56
CA ALA A 9 -9.61 -1.10 24.88
C ALA A 9 -8.72 -0.22 25.77
N ALA A 10 -7.41 -0.20 25.53
CA ALA A 10 -6.46 0.69 26.19
C ALA A 10 -6.51 2.09 25.57
N ASP A 11 -6.29 3.14 26.38
CA ASP A 11 -6.20 4.52 25.90
C ASP A 11 -4.81 4.82 25.31
N LEU A 12 -4.47 4.10 24.24
CA LEU A 12 -3.20 4.20 23.52
C LEU A 12 -3.46 4.74 22.10
N PRO A 13 -3.45 6.07 21.89
CA PRO A 13 -3.89 6.67 20.64
C PRO A 13 -3.01 6.31 19.43
N GLU A 14 -1.70 6.09 19.61
CA GLU A 14 -0.81 5.78 18.48
C GLU A 14 -1.15 4.44 17.78
N PRO A 15 -1.30 3.31 18.50
CA PRO A 15 -1.58 2.02 17.87
C PRO A 15 -3.06 1.80 17.47
N HIS A 16 -3.98 2.69 17.85
CA HIS A 16 -5.40 2.59 17.49
C HIS A 16 -5.65 2.65 15.99
N SER A 17 -4.98 3.59 15.30
CA SER A 17 -5.09 3.74 13.84
C SER A 17 -4.64 2.48 13.10
N PHE A 18 -3.50 1.92 13.52
CA PHE A 18 -2.95 0.68 12.99
C PHE A 18 -3.87 -0.52 13.25
N SER A 19 -4.34 -0.70 14.49
CA SER A 19 -5.21 -1.82 14.86
C SER A 19 -6.56 -1.76 14.14
N THR A 20 -7.10 -0.56 13.93
CA THR A 20 -8.33 -0.35 13.17
C THR A 20 -8.14 -0.68 11.70
N GLY A 21 -7.05 -0.21 11.08
CA GLY A 21 -6.69 -0.55 9.70
C GLY A 21 -6.49 -2.06 9.51
N LEU A 22 -5.74 -2.71 10.41
CA LEU A 22 -5.48 -4.14 10.34
C LEU A 22 -6.74 -4.99 10.52
N ARG A 23 -7.69 -4.55 11.36
CA ARG A 23 -9.01 -5.19 11.47
C ARG A 23 -9.81 -5.06 10.19
N ARG A 24 -9.81 -3.89 9.55
CA ARG A 24 -10.49 -3.65 8.27
C ARG A 24 -9.93 -4.53 7.16
N ASP A 25 -8.61 -4.68 7.11
CA ASP A 25 -7.90 -5.40 6.05
C ASP A 25 -7.65 -6.88 6.37
N ARG A 26 -8.24 -7.39 7.46
CA ARG A 26 -7.99 -8.75 7.97
C ARG A 26 -8.13 -9.84 6.89
N HIS A 27 -9.18 -9.78 6.09
CA HIS A 27 -9.40 -10.75 5.00
C HIS A 27 -8.33 -10.67 3.93
N ALA A 28 -7.92 -9.46 3.53
CA ALA A 28 -6.87 -9.26 2.54
C ALA A 28 -5.51 -9.76 3.04
N VAL A 29 -5.18 -9.46 4.30
CA VAL A 29 -3.93 -9.94 4.93
C VAL A 29 -3.94 -11.47 5.07
N THR A 30 -5.04 -12.07 5.50
CA THR A 30 -5.16 -13.54 5.56
C THR A 30 -5.00 -14.14 4.18
N ALA A 31 -5.70 -13.63 3.17
CA ALA A 31 -5.60 -14.10 1.79
C ALA A 31 -4.16 -14.01 1.25
N GLY A 32 -3.46 -12.90 1.50
CA GLY A 32 -2.07 -12.72 1.08
C GLY A 32 -1.06 -13.65 1.76
N LEU A 33 -1.41 -14.23 2.92
CA LEU A 33 -0.57 -15.21 3.63
C LEU A 33 -0.94 -16.67 3.30
N THR A 34 -2.19 -16.94 2.90
CA THR A 34 -2.69 -18.31 2.70
C THR A 34 -2.80 -18.72 1.25
N LEU A 35 -2.90 -17.76 0.32
CA LEU A 35 -3.02 -18.03 -1.10
C LEU A 35 -1.65 -17.92 -1.79
N PRO A 36 -1.42 -18.64 -2.91
CA PRO A 36 -0.17 -18.56 -3.65
C PRO A 36 -0.02 -17.25 -4.44
N TRP A 37 -1.06 -16.41 -4.48
CA TRP A 37 -1.08 -15.17 -5.24
C TRP A 37 -0.40 -14.04 -4.46
N SER A 38 0.46 -13.28 -5.14
CA SER A 38 1.10 -12.09 -4.56
C SER A 38 0.79 -10.84 -5.38
N PHE A 39 0.63 -9.72 -4.69
CA PHE A 39 0.55 -8.39 -5.33
C PHE A 39 1.93 -7.80 -5.65
N GLY A 40 3.02 -8.50 -5.32
CA GLY A 40 4.39 -8.01 -5.47
C GLY A 40 4.72 -7.45 -6.87
N PRO A 41 4.41 -8.15 -7.97
CA PRO A 41 4.60 -7.62 -9.31
C PRO A 41 3.81 -6.33 -9.56
N VAL A 42 2.56 -6.27 -9.12
CA VAL A 42 1.70 -5.08 -9.28
C VAL A 42 2.24 -3.90 -8.47
N GLU A 43 2.64 -4.14 -7.23
CA GLU A 43 3.27 -3.13 -6.37
C GLU A 43 4.60 -2.63 -6.94
N GLY A 44 5.38 -3.52 -7.57
CA GLY A 44 6.60 -3.16 -8.29
C GLY A 44 6.32 -2.15 -9.42
N HIS A 45 5.30 -2.41 -10.25
CA HIS A 45 4.88 -1.48 -11.30
C HIS A 45 4.41 -0.14 -10.72
N ILE A 46 3.60 -0.17 -9.65
CA ILE A 46 3.15 1.04 -8.95
C ILE A 46 4.34 1.84 -8.41
N ASN A 47 5.34 1.18 -7.83
CA ASN A 47 6.55 1.83 -7.33
C ASN A 47 7.37 2.44 -8.45
N ARG A 48 7.51 1.79 -9.61
CA ARG A 48 8.14 2.38 -10.81
C ARG A 48 7.41 3.65 -11.25
N ILE A 49 6.09 3.63 -11.34
CA ILE A 49 5.29 4.79 -11.72
C ILE A 49 5.45 5.94 -10.70
N LYS A 50 5.39 5.64 -9.39
CA LYS A 50 5.62 6.62 -8.32
C LYS A 50 7.02 7.23 -8.42
N MET A 51 8.03 6.41 -8.71
CA MET A 51 9.41 6.85 -8.90
C MET A 51 9.54 7.81 -10.09
N LEU A 52 9.00 7.45 -11.26
CA LEU A 52 9.00 8.33 -12.44
C LEU A 52 8.29 9.68 -12.16
N LYS A 53 7.15 9.65 -11.46
CA LYS A 53 6.46 10.87 -11.04
C LYS A 53 7.28 11.73 -10.05
N ARG A 54 8.04 11.10 -9.15
CA ARG A 54 8.93 11.77 -8.18
C ARG A 54 10.16 12.39 -8.85
N GLN A 55 10.74 11.76 -9.87
CA GLN A 55 11.83 12.35 -10.67
C GLN A 55 11.41 13.68 -11.32
N MET A 56 10.12 13.87 -11.55
CA MET A 56 9.54 15.11 -12.09
C MET A 56 9.07 16.09 -11.01
N TYR A 57 9.40 15.85 -9.74
CA TYR A 57 8.95 16.64 -8.61
C TYR A 57 7.41 16.82 -8.58
N GLY A 58 6.66 15.78 -8.98
CA GLY A 58 5.20 15.80 -9.00
C GLY A 58 4.57 16.53 -10.19
N ARG A 59 5.36 17.09 -11.12
CA ARG A 59 4.86 17.87 -12.28
C ARG A 59 4.48 17.01 -13.50
N ALA A 60 4.33 15.71 -13.32
CA ALA A 60 3.87 14.81 -14.37
C ALA A 60 2.33 14.76 -14.35
N ASN A 61 1.69 15.48 -15.27
CA ASN A 61 0.28 15.26 -15.55
C ASN A 61 0.07 13.84 -16.13
N PRO A 62 -1.17 13.30 -16.16
CA PRO A 62 -1.42 11.92 -16.57
C PRO A 62 -0.86 11.57 -17.96
N ASP A 63 -1.00 12.46 -18.95
CA ASP A 63 -0.51 12.23 -20.31
C ASP A 63 1.02 12.15 -20.36
N LEU A 64 1.70 13.09 -19.69
CA LEU A 64 3.15 13.12 -19.61
C LEU A 64 3.71 11.94 -18.83
N LEU A 65 3.05 11.55 -17.73
CA LEU A 65 3.43 10.36 -16.96
C LEU A 65 3.26 9.09 -17.79
N ARG A 66 2.17 8.97 -18.56
CA ARG A 66 1.95 7.86 -19.48
C ARG A 66 3.05 7.76 -20.52
N THR A 67 3.39 8.87 -21.19
CA THR A 67 4.49 8.91 -22.16
C THR A 67 5.80 8.46 -21.52
N ARG A 68 6.11 8.92 -20.31
CA ARG A 68 7.35 8.48 -19.62
C ARG A 68 7.32 7.01 -19.22
N VAL A 69 6.18 6.46 -18.79
CA VAL A 69 6.09 5.03 -18.45
C VAL A 69 6.28 4.15 -19.68
N LEU A 70 5.73 4.55 -20.83
CA LEU A 70 5.85 3.82 -22.10
C LEU A 70 7.22 3.94 -22.76
N LEU A 71 7.96 5.02 -22.47
CA LEU A 71 9.29 5.28 -23.03
C LEU A 71 10.45 4.97 -22.06
N ALA A 72 10.17 4.54 -20.82
CA ALA A 72 11.19 4.30 -19.79
C ALA A 72 11.83 2.90 -19.88
N ASP A 73 11.93 2.35 -21.08
CA ASP A 73 12.55 1.06 -21.37
C ASP A 73 13.98 1.25 -21.89
#